data_AF-A0A961U8I6-F1
#
_entry.id   AF-A0A961U8I6-F1
#
_cell.length_a   1.000
_cell.length_b   1.000
_cell.length_c   1.000
_cell.angle_alpha   90.00
_cell.angle_beta   90.00
_cell.angle_gamma   90.00
#
_symmetry.space_group_name_H-M   'P 1'
#
loop_
_entity.id
_entity.type
_entity.pdbx_description
1 polymer ?
#
loop_
_entity_poly.entity_id
_entity_poly.type
_entity_poly.pdbx_seq_one_letter_code
_entity_poly.pdbx_strand_id
1 'polypeptide(L)'
;MSDRDPKEPEGPPANAPQATLTVAHAISEIGRETWDRCANPDAFRPGGNSNPPPGPSPVKAESLSQQPGSRGNVQESIESAPEKAESLSQDESSNPLISYDFLSSLEDSECVGEDSGWWPHHLALTDTTGAARGVMPVYVKNNSFGEYIFDHGWADAFERAGGSY
;
A
#
# COMPACT_ATOMS: atom_id res chain seq x y z
N MET A 1 -56.75 8.91 18.16
CA MET A 1 -55.51 8.80 17.38
C MET A 1 -55.01 10.22 17.16
N SER A 2 -53.97 10.66 17.87
CA SER A 2 -53.29 11.91 17.54
C SER A 2 -52.32 11.61 16.40
N ASP A 3 -52.55 12.24 15.25
CA ASP A 3 -51.59 12.28 14.15
C ASP A 3 -50.26 12.83 14.68
N ARG A 4 -49.21 12.01 14.60
CA ARG A 4 -47.83 12.49 14.74
C ARG A 4 -47.44 13.09 13.40
N ASP A 5 -47.23 14.40 13.37
CA ASP A 5 -46.56 15.04 12.25
C ASP A 5 -45.23 14.31 11.95
N PRO A 6 -44.91 14.05 10.68
CA PRO A 6 -43.64 13.47 10.30
C PRO A 6 -42.52 14.45 10.64
N LYS A 7 -41.65 14.07 11.58
CA LYS A 7 -40.44 14.82 11.93
C LYS A 7 -39.57 14.90 10.68
N GLU A 8 -39.43 16.09 10.11
CA GLU A 8 -38.47 16.35 9.03
C GLU A 8 -37.07 15.89 9.47
N PRO A 9 -36.25 15.32 8.56
CA PRO A 9 -34.90 14.91 8.91
C PRO A 9 -34.11 16.17 9.30
N GLU A 10 -33.78 16.29 10.59
CA GLU A 10 -32.87 17.32 11.08
C GLU A 10 -31.60 17.25 10.23
N GLY A 11 -31.31 18.32 9.49
CA GLY A 11 -30.08 18.45 8.73
C GLY A 11 -28.85 18.29 9.64
N PRO A 12 -27.67 18.01 9.06
CA PRO A 12 -26.45 17.88 9.86
C PRO A 12 -26.30 19.10 10.78
N PRO A 13 -25.91 18.90 12.06
CA PRO A 13 -25.86 19.99 13.03
C PRO A 13 -24.98 21.11 12.48
N ALA A 14 -25.37 22.37 12.71
CA ALA A 14 -24.70 23.57 12.18
C ALA A 14 -23.21 23.70 12.55
N ASN A 15 -22.67 22.79 13.37
CA ASN A 15 -21.28 22.72 13.80
C ASN A 15 -20.63 21.34 13.54
N ALA A 16 -21.16 20.54 12.61
CA ALA A 16 -20.47 19.33 12.18
C ALA A 16 -19.15 19.72 11.49
N PRO A 17 -18.01 19.07 11.84
CA PRO A 17 -16.76 19.33 11.16
C PRO A 17 -16.93 19.00 9.66
N GLN A 18 -16.72 20.00 8.82
CA GLN A 18 -16.72 19.83 7.37
C GLN A 18 -15.32 19.48 6.91
N ALA A 19 -15.24 18.51 6.00
CA ALA A 19 -14.00 18.10 5.35
C ALA A 19 -14.31 17.72 3.89
N THR A 20 -13.33 17.87 3.02
CA THR A 20 -13.41 17.52 1.61
C THR A 20 -12.47 16.35 1.34
N LEU A 21 -13.01 15.28 0.76
CA LEU A 21 -12.25 14.14 0.27
C LEU A 21 -12.01 14.32 -1.23
N THR A 22 -10.76 14.34 -1.65
CA THR A 22 -10.36 14.42 -3.07
C THR A 22 -9.66 13.15 -3.51
N VAL A 23 -9.77 12.85 -4.80
CA VAL A 23 -9.05 11.77 -5.47
C VAL A 23 -7.95 12.41 -6.32
N ALA A 24 -6.71 11.96 -6.13
CA ALA A 24 -5.53 12.30 -6.91
C ALA A 24 -5.15 11.10 -7.78
N HIS A 25 -4.89 11.32 -9.06
CA HIS A 25 -4.60 10.24 -10.02
C HIS A 25 -3.11 9.93 -10.17
N ALA A 26 -2.27 10.71 -9.50
CA ALA A 26 -0.85 10.48 -9.31
C ALA A 26 -0.42 11.02 -7.94
N ILE A 27 0.62 10.45 -7.34
CA ILE A 27 1.15 10.91 -6.05
C ILE A 27 1.63 12.36 -6.12
N SER A 28 2.12 12.78 -7.29
CA SER A 28 2.63 14.13 -7.55
C SER A 28 1.59 15.25 -7.41
N GLU A 29 0.30 14.93 -7.47
CA GLU A 29 -0.78 15.89 -7.22
C GLU A 29 -0.90 16.29 -5.74
N ILE A 30 -0.37 15.47 -4.82
CA ILE A 30 -0.30 15.76 -3.39
C ILE A 30 1.16 16.07 -3.06
N GLY A 31 1.43 17.28 -2.59
CA GLY A 31 2.81 17.69 -2.28
C GLY A 31 3.49 16.72 -1.29
N ARG A 32 4.72 16.33 -1.60
CA ARG A 32 5.57 15.43 -0.78
C ARG A 32 5.50 15.68 0.72
N GLU A 33 5.76 16.92 1.14
CA GLU A 33 5.76 17.28 2.56
C GLU A 33 4.36 17.08 3.18
N THR A 34 3.30 17.43 2.45
CA THR A 34 1.92 17.22 2.88
C THR A 34 1.62 15.73 3.04
N TRP A 35 2.03 14.91 2.07
CA TRP A 35 1.86 13.46 2.13
C TRP A 35 2.58 12.86 3.32
N ASP A 36 3.89 13.08 3.42
CA ASP A 36 4.72 12.44 4.44
C ASP A 36 4.36 12.91 5.86
N ARG A 37 3.92 14.16 6.04
CA ARG A 37 3.41 14.64 7.33
C ARG A 37 2.12 13.94 7.75
N CYS A 38 1.27 13.57 6.79
CA CYS A 38 0.04 12.83 7.07
C CYS A 38 0.29 11.32 7.23
N ALA A 39 1.15 10.73 6.41
CA ALA A 39 1.43 9.30 6.39
C ALA A 39 2.37 8.86 7.53
N ASN A 40 3.33 9.71 7.89
CA ASN A 40 4.37 9.44 8.88
C ASN A 40 4.48 10.58 9.91
N PRO A 41 3.42 10.90 10.67
CA PRO A 41 3.36 12.09 11.52
C PRO A 41 4.43 12.13 12.63
N ASP A 42 4.87 10.96 13.11
CA ASP A 42 5.82 10.84 14.22
C ASP A 42 7.27 11.09 13.79
N ALA A 43 7.62 10.75 12.53
CA ALA A 43 8.92 11.05 11.93
C ALA A 43 9.22 12.57 11.85
N PHE A 44 8.17 13.40 11.88
CA PHE A 44 8.29 14.87 11.78
C PHE A 44 7.96 15.60 13.08
N ARG A 45 7.78 14.90 14.21
CA ARG A 45 7.57 15.56 15.50
C ARG A 45 8.86 16.22 16.01
N PRO A 46 8.79 17.44 16.59
CA PRO A 46 9.94 18.06 17.25
C PRO A 46 10.42 17.17 18.41
N GLY A 47 11.64 16.63 18.30
CA GLY A 47 12.25 15.74 19.29
C GLY A 47 12.18 14.24 18.96
N GLY A 48 11.57 13.85 17.84
CA GLY A 48 11.78 12.53 17.24
C GLY A 48 13.24 12.38 16.78
N ASN A 49 13.75 11.14 16.76
CA ASN A 49 15.01 10.81 16.10
C ASN A 49 14.98 11.41 14.68
N SER A 50 15.75 12.48 14.47
CA SER A 50 15.79 13.28 13.24
C SER A 50 16.40 12.53 12.04
N ASN A 51 16.41 11.21 12.06
CA ASN A 51 16.82 10.46 10.90
C ASN A 51 15.64 10.45 9.95
N PRO A 52 15.75 11.11 8.77
CA PRO A 52 14.79 10.85 7.72
C PRO A 52 14.73 9.33 7.50
N PRO A 53 13.55 8.77 7.17
CA PRO A 53 13.45 7.36 6.86
C PRO A 53 14.56 7.03 5.85
N PRO A 54 15.37 5.99 6.11
CA PRO A 54 16.41 5.64 5.16
C PRO A 54 15.71 5.42 3.82
N GLY A 55 16.04 6.24 2.82
CA GLY A 55 15.61 5.98 1.45
C GLY A 55 15.96 4.54 1.10
N PRO A 56 15.24 3.91 0.16
CA PRO A 56 15.46 2.50 -0.17
C PRO A 56 16.94 2.29 -0.44
N SER A 57 17.63 1.64 0.50
CA SER A 57 19.05 1.38 0.38
C SER A 57 19.22 0.52 -0.87
N PRO A 58 20.18 0.82 -1.76
CA PRO A 58 20.37 0.03 -2.96
C PRO A 58 20.69 -1.41 -2.53
N VAL A 59 19.72 -2.30 -2.71
CA VAL A 59 19.91 -3.73 -2.54
C VAL A 59 20.99 -4.16 -3.53
N LYS A 60 22.17 -4.46 -3.00
CA LYS A 60 23.23 -5.08 -3.78
C LYS A 60 22.68 -6.42 -4.28
N ALA A 61 22.57 -6.58 -5.60
CA ALA A 61 22.28 -7.85 -6.23
C ALA A 61 23.43 -8.82 -5.96
N GLU A 62 23.36 -9.58 -4.87
CA GLU A 62 24.27 -10.69 -4.65
C GLU A 62 23.85 -11.87 -5.51
N SER A 63 24.74 -12.20 -6.45
CA SER A 63 24.61 -13.29 -7.41
C SER A 63 24.51 -14.64 -6.68
N LEU A 64 23.34 -15.28 -6.71
CA LEU A 64 23.18 -16.66 -6.24
C LEU A 64 24.04 -17.62 -7.09
N SER A 65 25.18 -18.02 -6.53
CA SER A 65 25.96 -19.16 -7.03
C SER A 65 25.42 -20.43 -6.37
N GLN A 66 24.74 -21.27 -7.15
CA GLN A 66 24.23 -22.57 -6.69
C GLN A 66 25.40 -23.52 -6.36
N GLN A 67 25.36 -24.16 -5.19
CA GLN A 67 26.14 -25.37 -4.90
C GLN A 67 25.19 -26.57 -4.68
N PRO A 68 25.53 -27.78 -5.19
CA PRO A 68 24.65 -28.93 -5.11
C PRO A 68 24.92 -29.80 -3.85
N GLY A 69 23.84 -30.24 -3.21
CA GLY A 69 23.67 -31.57 -2.62
C GLY A 69 24.28 -31.90 -1.26
N SER A 70 23.43 -32.09 -0.24
CA SER A 70 23.60 -33.17 0.75
C SER A 70 22.25 -33.47 1.42
N ARG A 71 21.79 -34.73 1.32
CA ARG A 71 20.60 -35.24 2.01
C ARG A 71 20.96 -35.55 3.47
N GLY A 72 20.53 -34.70 4.40
CA GLY A 72 20.61 -34.92 5.84
C GLY A 72 19.21 -35.04 6.46
N ASN A 73 18.99 -36.12 7.22
CA ASN A 73 17.76 -36.39 7.99
C ASN A 73 17.47 -35.24 8.97
N VAL A 74 16.28 -34.65 8.89
CA VAL A 74 15.78 -33.70 9.90
C VAL A 74 14.87 -34.47 10.86
N GLN A 75 15.37 -34.70 12.07
CA GLN A 75 14.54 -35.04 13.22
C GLN A 75 13.85 -33.73 13.66
N GLU A 76 12.56 -33.56 13.34
CA GLU A 76 11.76 -32.45 13.87
C GLU A 76 11.64 -32.59 15.39
N SER A 77 12.31 -31.68 16.11
CA SER A 77 11.91 -31.29 17.46
C SER A 77 11.42 -29.86 17.32
N ILE A 78 10.10 -29.71 17.23
CA ILE A 78 9.44 -28.41 17.09
C ILE A 78 9.44 -27.77 18.48
N GLU A 79 10.49 -27.01 18.77
CA GLU A 79 10.54 -26.14 19.94
C GLU A 79 9.52 -25.01 19.72
N SER A 80 8.68 -24.75 20.74
CA SER A 80 7.50 -23.90 20.63
C SER A 80 7.84 -22.50 20.12
N ALA A 81 7.21 -22.08 19.03
CA ALA A 81 7.32 -20.73 18.51
C ALA A 81 6.89 -19.70 19.59
N PRO A 82 7.61 -18.58 19.76
CA PRO A 82 7.16 -17.51 20.65
C PRO A 82 5.82 -16.94 20.14
N GLU A 83 4.84 -16.80 21.03
CA GLU A 83 3.45 -16.38 20.76
C GLU A 83 3.27 -14.99 20.09
N LYS A 84 4.36 -14.26 19.83
CA LYS A 84 4.31 -12.98 19.13
C LYS A 84 5.54 -12.83 18.21
N ALA A 85 5.36 -13.19 16.95
CA ALA A 85 6.29 -12.81 15.88
C ALA A 85 6.01 -11.34 15.49
N GLU A 86 6.40 -10.41 16.36
CA GLU A 86 6.37 -8.98 16.04
C GLU A 86 7.59 -8.66 15.15
N SER A 87 7.35 -7.95 14.05
CA SER A 87 8.37 -7.63 13.06
C SER A 87 9.42 -6.68 13.66
N LEU A 88 10.62 -7.18 13.96
CA LEU A 88 11.74 -6.41 14.53
C LEU A 88 12.29 -5.28 13.64
N SER A 89 11.75 -5.11 12.43
CA SER A 89 12.18 -4.11 11.44
C SER A 89 11.38 -2.82 11.43
N GLN A 90 10.27 -2.74 12.20
CA GLN A 90 9.46 -1.53 12.27
C GLN A 90 10.05 -0.61 13.33
N ASP A 91 10.82 0.39 12.89
CA ASP A 91 10.97 1.61 13.68
C ASP A 91 9.57 2.25 13.72
N GLU A 92 8.91 2.18 14.87
CA GLU A 92 7.47 2.52 15.05
C GLU A 92 7.13 3.96 14.61
N SER A 93 8.13 4.82 14.38
CA SER A 93 7.95 6.22 14.00
C SER A 93 7.71 6.46 12.50
N SER A 94 7.98 5.49 11.62
CA SER A 94 7.80 5.69 10.17
C SER A 94 7.59 4.39 9.39
N ASN A 95 6.65 4.41 8.44
CA ASN A 95 6.44 3.34 7.49
C ASN A 95 6.96 3.75 6.10
N PRO A 96 8.04 3.12 5.59
CA PRO A 96 8.63 3.47 4.30
C PRO A 96 7.73 3.12 3.11
N LEU A 97 6.84 2.12 3.24
CA LEU A 97 5.97 1.65 2.15
C LEU A 97 4.79 2.59 1.86
N ILE A 98 4.59 3.60 2.70
CA ILE A 98 3.62 4.67 2.47
C ILE A 98 4.31 6.04 2.37
N SER A 99 5.64 6.08 2.24
CA SER A 99 6.37 7.32 1.99
C SER A 99 6.10 7.83 0.57
N TYR A 100 6.17 9.14 0.38
CA TYR A 100 6.04 9.74 -0.95
C TYR A 100 7.06 9.13 -1.92
N ASP A 101 8.32 8.98 -1.50
CA ASP A 101 9.39 8.46 -2.37
C ASP A 101 9.13 7.04 -2.85
N PHE A 102 8.63 6.18 -1.96
CA PHE A 102 8.30 4.81 -2.35
C PHE A 102 7.16 4.78 -3.38
N LEU A 103 6.09 5.54 -3.13
CA LEU A 103 4.93 5.58 -4.04
C LEU A 103 5.26 6.24 -5.38
N SER A 104 6.05 7.33 -5.37
CA SER A 104 6.58 7.95 -6.59
C SER A 104 7.44 6.97 -7.36
N SER A 105 8.29 6.20 -6.67
CA SER A 105 9.12 5.20 -7.34
C SER A 105 8.28 4.12 -8.02
N LEU A 106 7.14 3.71 -7.44
CA LEU A 106 6.24 2.74 -8.09
C LEU A 106 5.63 3.31 -9.39
N GLU A 107 5.24 4.59 -9.39
CA GLU A 107 4.72 5.27 -10.57
C GLU A 107 5.82 5.47 -11.62
N ASP A 108 6.99 5.97 -11.21
CA ASP A 108 8.13 6.24 -12.09
C ASP A 108 8.72 4.95 -12.72
N SER A 109 8.61 3.82 -12.01
CA SER A 109 9.09 2.51 -12.50
C SER A 109 8.02 1.70 -13.25
N GLU A 110 6.84 2.28 -13.49
CA GLU A 110 5.70 1.63 -14.17
C GLU A 110 5.23 0.33 -13.47
N CYS A 111 5.56 0.16 -12.18
CA CYS A 111 5.02 -0.93 -11.36
C CYS A 111 3.52 -0.74 -11.10
N VAL A 112 3.07 0.51 -11.18
CA VAL A 112 1.67 0.92 -11.23
C VAL A 112 1.47 1.81 -12.46
N GLY A 113 0.26 1.86 -12.99
CA GLY A 113 -0.08 2.56 -14.23
C GLY A 113 -0.85 1.67 -15.19
N GLU A 114 -1.08 2.19 -16.40
CA GLU A 114 -1.91 1.57 -17.44
C GLU A 114 -1.51 0.13 -17.75
N ASP A 115 -0.22 -0.11 -18.01
CA ASP A 115 0.30 -1.40 -18.44
C ASP A 115 0.24 -2.49 -17.35
N SER A 116 0.38 -2.09 -16.08
CA SER A 116 0.23 -2.99 -14.93
C SER A 116 -1.23 -3.33 -14.63
N GLY A 117 -2.16 -2.47 -15.08
CA GLY A 117 -3.57 -2.46 -14.71
C GLY A 117 -3.87 -2.03 -13.28
N TRP A 118 -2.90 -1.51 -12.53
CA TRP A 118 -3.07 -0.89 -11.22
C TRP A 118 -2.97 0.62 -11.32
N TRP A 119 -4.09 1.33 -11.25
CA TRP A 119 -4.15 2.77 -11.45
C TRP A 119 -4.09 3.53 -10.12
N PRO A 120 -3.13 4.44 -9.90
CA PRO A 120 -3.10 5.28 -8.70
C PRO A 120 -4.35 6.16 -8.60
N HIS A 121 -5.01 6.15 -7.44
CA HIS A 121 -6.21 6.93 -7.12
C HIS A 121 -6.14 7.41 -5.66
N HIS A 122 -5.00 7.97 -5.26
CA HIS A 122 -4.74 8.37 -3.89
C HIS A 122 -5.80 9.31 -3.33
N LEU A 123 -6.14 9.15 -2.06
CA LEU A 123 -7.14 10.00 -1.41
C LEU A 123 -6.45 11.03 -0.52
N ALA A 124 -6.98 12.26 -0.52
CA ALA A 124 -6.60 13.29 0.45
C ALA A 124 -7.86 13.85 1.13
N LEU A 125 -7.83 13.90 2.45
CA LEU A 125 -8.85 14.53 3.27
C LEU A 125 -8.34 15.91 3.69
N THR A 126 -9.07 16.96 3.35
CA THR A 126 -8.74 18.34 3.71
C THR A 126 -9.82 18.95 4.60
N ASP A 127 -9.42 19.80 5.54
CA ASP A 127 -10.38 20.58 6.33
C ASP A 127 -10.79 21.88 5.61
N THR A 128 -11.66 22.66 6.26
CA THR A 128 -12.14 23.95 5.72
C THR A 128 -11.04 25.01 5.56
N THR A 129 -9.86 24.81 6.15
CA THR A 129 -8.69 25.69 5.98
C THR A 129 -7.83 25.29 4.79
N GLY A 130 -8.13 24.16 4.14
CA GLY A 130 -7.32 23.55 3.08
C GLY A 130 -6.16 22.71 3.60
N ALA A 131 -6.04 22.49 4.91
CA ALA A 131 -5.00 21.66 5.48
C ALA A 131 -5.36 20.17 5.32
N ALA A 132 -4.43 19.38 4.79
CA ALA A 132 -4.58 17.93 4.75
C ALA A 132 -4.59 17.35 6.17
N ARG A 133 -5.60 16.53 6.46
CA ARG A 133 -5.81 15.82 7.73
C ARG A 133 -5.57 14.33 7.62
N GLY A 134 -5.57 13.79 6.41
CA GLY A 134 -5.25 12.40 6.14
C GLY A 134 -5.01 12.19 4.66
N VAL A 135 -4.18 11.19 4.37
CA VAL A 135 -3.93 10.70 3.01
C VAL A 135 -4.02 9.19 3.00
N MET A 136 -4.35 8.60 1.85
CA MET A 136 -4.39 7.15 1.71
C MET A 136 -3.90 6.74 0.32
N PRO A 137 -2.92 5.82 0.24
CA PRO A 137 -2.59 5.20 -1.04
C PRO A 137 -3.72 4.27 -1.47
N VAL A 138 -4.28 4.49 -2.65
CA VAL A 138 -5.37 3.68 -3.21
C VAL A 138 -5.04 3.39 -4.67
N TYR A 139 -5.31 2.17 -5.10
CA TYR A 139 -5.11 1.72 -6.46
C TYR A 139 -6.39 1.06 -6.99
N VAL A 140 -6.78 1.40 -8.21
CA VAL A 140 -7.88 0.76 -8.92
C VAL A 140 -7.32 -0.31 -9.84
N LYS A 141 -7.77 -1.56 -9.69
CA LYS A 141 -7.39 -2.66 -10.57
C LYS A 141 -8.34 -2.73 -11.77
N ASN A 142 -7.83 -2.62 -12.99
CA ASN A 142 -8.64 -2.60 -14.23
C ASN A 142 -8.63 -3.92 -15.02
N ASN A 143 -7.76 -4.86 -14.64
CA ASN A 143 -7.61 -6.12 -15.33
C ASN A 143 -7.70 -7.28 -14.33
N SER A 144 -7.93 -8.46 -14.87
CA SER A 144 -8.03 -9.67 -14.09
C SER A 144 -6.87 -10.62 -14.33
N PHE A 145 -5.73 -10.15 -14.83
CA PHE A 145 -4.62 -11.02 -15.26
C PHE A 145 -4.25 -12.13 -14.25
N GLY A 146 -4.29 -11.82 -12.94
CA GLY A 146 -4.05 -12.79 -11.88
C GLY A 146 -5.10 -13.90 -11.71
N GLU A 147 -6.28 -13.81 -12.31
CA GLU A 147 -7.33 -14.85 -12.24
C GLU A 147 -7.02 -16.07 -13.12
N TYR A 148 -6.23 -15.85 -14.19
CA TYR A 148 -5.85 -16.88 -15.16
C TYR A 148 -4.49 -17.52 -14.88
N ILE A 149 -3.88 -17.23 -13.72
CA ILE A 149 -2.53 -17.74 -13.41
C ILE A 149 -2.48 -19.28 -13.37
N PHE A 150 -3.62 -19.90 -13.06
CA PHE A 150 -3.79 -21.36 -13.04
C PHE A 150 -3.99 -21.96 -14.44
N ASP A 151 -4.38 -21.15 -15.43
CA ASP A 151 -4.64 -21.59 -16.79
C ASP A 151 -3.35 -21.66 -17.62
N HIS A 152 -2.30 -20.91 -17.24
CA HIS A 152 -1.01 -20.95 -17.94
C HIS A 152 -0.42 -22.36 -18.01
N GLY A 153 -0.54 -23.15 -16.94
CA GLY A 153 -0.06 -24.53 -16.96
C GLY A 153 -0.83 -25.43 -17.95
N TRP A 154 -2.11 -25.15 -18.15
CA TRP A 154 -2.95 -25.87 -19.11
C TRP A 154 -2.69 -25.42 -20.55
N ALA A 155 -2.55 -24.11 -20.76
CA ALA A 155 -2.15 -23.53 -22.04
C ALA A 155 -0.81 -24.12 -22.51
N ASP A 156 0.21 -24.08 -21.65
CA ASP A 156 1.54 -24.64 -21.93
C ASP A 156 1.48 -26.13 -22.27
N ALA A 157 0.69 -26.91 -21.53
CA ALA A 157 0.52 -28.34 -21.78
C ALA A 157 -0.17 -28.61 -23.13
N PHE A 158 -1.17 -27.80 -23.48
CA PHE A 158 -1.90 -27.92 -24.74
C PHE A 158 -1.06 -27.53 -25.95
N GLU A 159 -0.28 -26.46 -25.86
CA GLU A 159 0.70 -26.07 -26.90
C GLU A 159 1.74 -27.17 -27.12
N ARG A 160 2.28 -27.75 -26.04
CA ARG A 160 3.23 -28.89 -26.14
C ARG A 160 2.61 -30.14 -26.76
N ALA A 161 1.30 -30.33 -26.59
CA ALA A 161 0.56 -31.42 -27.24
C ALA A 161 0.27 -31.14 -28.73
N GLY A 162 0.69 -29.99 -29.26
CA GLY A 162 0.52 -29.58 -30.66
C GLY A 162 -0.76 -28.79 -30.94
N GLY A 163 -1.45 -28.30 -29.90
CA GLY A 163 -2.55 -27.35 -30.04
C GLY A 163 -2.06 -25.91 -30.29
N SER A 164 -2.99 -25.02 -30.65
CA SER A 164 -2.77 -23.56 -30.57
C SER A 164 -3.71 -23.00 -29.51
N TYR A 165 -3.14 -22.36 -28.50
CA TYR A 165 -3.85 -21.66 -27.43
C TYR A 165 -3.89 -20.15 -27.73
#